data_AF-A0A955QBW2-F1
#
_entry.id   AF-A0A955QBW2-F1
#
_cell.length_a   1.000
_cell.length_b   1.000
_cell.length_c   1.000
_cell.angle_alpha   90.00
_cell.angle_beta   90.00
_cell.angle_gamma   90.00
#
_symmetry.space_group_name_H-M   'P 1'
#
loop_
_entity.id
_entity.type
_entity.pdbx_description
1 polymer ?
#
loop_
_entity_poly.entity_id
_entity_poly.type
_entity_poly.pdbx_seq_one_letter_code
_entity_poly.pdbx_strand_id
1 'polypeptide(L)'
;MQPHTPTPANIQPSRREFLKKAGILTGGILALGLPLPLRQASSALAAAPPSDSVRYALDLGGQIAGPIISLDSGFTSGQVVEGRLGQSLSSKKHLATIVPEDVFLECRNNMTKDFYLWIQQALGEQAPKRSGGILTMSMGNQLLDRQMFTDAFITEVTFPALDRTSTIQASIGLKLKPRQWSYQSGGSQIAFPTGVNLGGWLSSHFRVGISGLESACAHIVKVDSLVWKQSLSMAQDRLSFTSGPIQTPNLVVTLPRTQAGPFTEWFKQFVINGKSSDSDERSGSLEFLAPDQQTVLFKLNFEHLGIFRMSPIPPSPTNATPLVKVEMYCETLRLTEFPSPGPAQTPLTPAMVLGVYRHNPVQNAWHEGSITQEGATLRWTNKAGATWRLVPDLANQRLLAEGPDNPYAQYGSKEFKLIMENGFIKGFAFGGGTYLKQ
;
A
#
# COMPACT_ATOMS: atom_id res chain seq x y z
N MET A 1 -23.28 -35.67 -29.11
CA MET A 1 -22.88 -35.50 -27.70
C MET A 1 -21.42 -35.07 -27.68
N GLN A 2 -21.16 -33.75 -27.59
CA GLN A 2 -19.80 -33.24 -27.42
C GLN A 2 -19.46 -33.22 -25.92
N PRO A 3 -18.22 -33.58 -25.53
CA PRO A 3 -17.82 -33.53 -24.12
C PRO A 3 -17.60 -32.07 -23.71
N HIS A 4 -18.34 -31.63 -22.69
CA HIS A 4 -18.11 -30.37 -22.01
C HIS A 4 -16.77 -30.42 -21.27
N THR A 5 -15.79 -29.64 -21.72
CA THR A 5 -14.62 -29.28 -20.92
C THR A 5 -15.05 -28.37 -19.77
N PRO A 6 -14.77 -28.73 -18.50
CA PRO A 6 -15.05 -27.85 -17.38
C PRO A 6 -14.12 -26.62 -17.42
N THR A 7 -14.73 -25.44 -17.33
CA THR A 7 -14.04 -24.16 -17.16
C THR A 7 -13.21 -24.20 -15.87
N PRO A 8 -11.91 -23.80 -15.89
CA PRO A 8 -11.12 -23.79 -14.66
C PRO A 8 -11.69 -22.79 -13.67
N ALA A 9 -11.94 -23.27 -12.43
CA ALA A 9 -12.31 -22.44 -11.31
C ALA A 9 -11.24 -21.35 -11.08
N ASN A 10 -11.69 -20.13 -10.80
CA ASN A 10 -10.84 -18.98 -10.53
C ASN A 10 -10.15 -19.17 -9.16
N ILE A 11 -9.00 -19.85 -9.15
CA ILE A 11 -8.18 -20.07 -7.96
C ILE A 11 -7.57 -18.72 -7.57
N GLN A 12 -7.89 -18.24 -6.36
CA GLN A 12 -7.24 -17.05 -5.83
C GLN A 12 -5.73 -17.27 -5.72
N PRO A 13 -4.90 -16.29 -6.12
CA PRO A 13 -3.45 -16.48 -6.19
C PRO A 13 -2.86 -16.65 -4.79
N SER A 14 -2.28 -17.83 -4.52
CA SER A 14 -1.60 -18.12 -3.24
C SER A 14 -0.32 -17.29 -3.05
N ARG A 15 0.17 -17.17 -1.80
CA ARG A 15 1.48 -16.55 -1.49
C ARG A 15 2.61 -17.06 -2.39
N ARG A 16 2.62 -18.37 -2.71
CA ARG A 16 3.62 -18.97 -3.59
C ARG A 16 3.56 -18.38 -5.00
N GLU A 17 2.38 -18.08 -5.52
CA GLU A 17 2.23 -17.43 -6.83
C GLU A 17 2.63 -15.97 -6.80
N PHE A 18 2.35 -15.26 -5.70
CA PHE A 18 2.85 -13.91 -5.51
C PHE A 18 4.38 -13.86 -5.47
N LEU A 19 5.02 -14.70 -4.65
CA LEU A 19 6.49 -14.76 -4.57
C LEU A 19 7.11 -15.16 -5.93
N LYS A 20 6.46 -16.05 -6.68
CA LYS A 20 6.87 -16.38 -8.06
C LYS A 20 6.74 -15.19 -9.01
N LYS A 21 5.62 -14.44 -8.96
CA LYS A 21 5.41 -13.21 -9.75
C LYS A 21 6.39 -12.11 -9.36
N ALA A 22 6.77 -12.05 -8.08
CA ALA A 22 7.79 -11.17 -7.54
C ALA A 22 9.23 -11.60 -7.88
N GLY A 23 9.43 -12.71 -8.61
CA GLY A 23 10.76 -13.18 -9.02
C GLY A 23 11.59 -13.80 -7.88
N ILE A 24 10.99 -14.09 -6.73
CA ILE A 24 11.67 -14.67 -5.57
C ILE A 24 11.83 -16.17 -5.82
N LEU A 25 13.04 -16.59 -6.19
CA LEU A 25 13.44 -17.98 -6.10
C LEU A 25 13.48 -18.36 -4.62
N THR A 26 12.49 -19.10 -4.13
CA THR A 26 12.60 -19.79 -2.85
C THR A 26 13.81 -20.74 -2.90
N GLY A 27 14.92 -20.34 -2.30
CA GLY A 27 16.10 -21.19 -2.14
C GLY A 27 17.04 -20.66 -1.07
N GLY A 28 17.30 -21.48 -0.04
CA GLY A 28 18.41 -21.22 0.88
C GLY A 28 18.35 -21.76 2.32
N ILE A 29 17.84 -22.98 2.58
CA ILE A 29 18.42 -23.80 3.67
C ILE A 29 18.75 -25.17 3.07
N LEU A 30 20.04 -25.46 2.96
CA LEU A 30 20.56 -26.82 2.81
C LEU A 30 20.20 -27.58 4.08
N ALA A 31 19.12 -28.36 4.05
CA ALA A 31 18.87 -29.38 5.06
C ALA A 31 19.37 -30.72 4.48
N LEU A 32 20.42 -31.24 5.09
CA LEU A 32 20.92 -32.61 4.89
C LEU A 32 19.76 -33.61 4.96
N GLY A 33 19.77 -34.55 4.02
CA GLY A 33 18.65 -35.45 3.74
C GLY A 33 18.23 -36.30 4.93
N LEU A 34 16.92 -36.30 5.19
CA LEU A 34 16.17 -37.38 5.82
C LEU A 34 14.84 -37.53 5.08
N PRO A 35 14.39 -38.76 4.76
CA PRO A 35 13.12 -38.97 4.08
C PRO A 35 11.97 -38.81 5.07
N LEU A 36 11.09 -37.83 4.85
CA LEU A 36 9.81 -37.71 5.54
C LEU A 36 8.69 -38.20 4.61
N PRO A 37 7.74 -39.04 5.10
CA PRO A 37 6.68 -39.57 4.27
C PRO A 37 5.62 -38.50 4.00
N LEU A 38 5.18 -38.38 2.74
CA LEU A 38 3.98 -37.61 2.37
C LEU A 38 2.76 -38.22 3.07
N ARG A 39 2.25 -37.55 4.11
CA ARG A 39 0.88 -37.76 4.58
C ARG A 39 -0.06 -36.89 3.77
N GLN A 40 -0.89 -37.52 2.94
CA GLN A 40 -2.08 -36.88 2.39
C GLN A 40 -3.00 -36.47 3.56
N ALA A 41 -3.22 -35.18 3.71
CA ALA A 41 -4.25 -34.67 4.61
C ALA A 41 -5.60 -34.85 3.91
N SER A 42 -6.33 -35.90 4.28
CA SER A 42 -7.75 -36.01 3.96
C SER A 42 -8.53 -35.15 4.96
N SER A 43 -8.90 -33.94 4.55
CA SER A 43 -9.91 -33.14 5.24
C SER A 43 -11.29 -33.50 4.66
N ALA A 44 -12.08 -34.25 5.41
CA ALA A 44 -13.50 -34.39 5.18
C ALA A 44 -14.26 -33.81 6.38
N LEU A 45 -14.87 -32.63 6.20
CA LEU A 45 -16.19 -32.33 6.75
C LEU A 45 -16.78 -31.09 6.06
N ALA A 46 -18.06 -31.24 5.66
CA ALA A 46 -18.98 -30.28 5.06
C ALA A 46 -18.52 -29.59 3.77
N ALA A 47 -19.12 -30.01 2.65
CA ALA A 47 -19.09 -29.25 1.41
C ALA A 47 -19.54 -27.81 1.70
N ALA A 48 -18.62 -26.86 1.55
CA ALA A 48 -18.99 -25.46 1.44
C ALA A 48 -20.01 -25.33 0.29
N PRO A 49 -21.05 -24.48 0.44
CA PRO A 49 -21.95 -24.19 -0.66
C PRO A 49 -21.13 -23.72 -1.89
N PRO A 50 -21.67 -23.89 -3.12
CA PRO A 50 -20.97 -23.51 -4.34
C PRO A 50 -20.46 -22.07 -4.21
N SER A 51 -19.23 -21.86 -4.67
CA SER A 51 -18.45 -20.63 -4.46
C SER A 51 -19.18 -19.39 -4.99
N ASP A 52 -19.97 -18.75 -4.14
CA ASP A 52 -20.27 -17.33 -4.29
C ASP A 52 -18.95 -16.60 -4.10
N SER A 53 -18.53 -15.83 -5.11
CA SER A 53 -17.32 -15.03 -5.04
C SER A 53 -17.38 -14.12 -3.81
N VAL A 54 -16.42 -14.26 -2.90
CA VAL A 54 -16.30 -13.41 -1.70
C VAL A 54 -15.28 -12.30 -1.92
N ARG A 55 -15.38 -11.24 -1.12
CA ARG A 55 -14.42 -10.15 -1.04
C ARG A 55 -13.88 -10.02 0.38
N TYR A 56 -12.62 -9.63 0.48
CA TYR A 56 -11.94 -9.45 1.74
C TYR A 56 -11.62 -7.97 1.99
N ALA A 57 -11.72 -7.54 3.25
CA ALA A 57 -11.23 -6.24 3.68
C ALA A 57 -10.46 -6.35 5.00
N LEU A 58 -9.47 -5.47 5.16
CA LEU A 58 -8.79 -5.26 6.42
C LEU A 58 -9.56 -4.23 7.24
N ASP A 59 -9.78 -4.53 8.50
CA ASP A 59 -10.26 -3.63 9.54
C ASP A 59 -9.09 -3.34 10.50
N LEU A 60 -8.86 -2.07 10.83
CA LEU A 60 -7.90 -1.63 11.84
C LEU A 60 -8.63 -0.72 12.84
N GLY A 61 -8.61 -1.09 14.12
CA GLY A 61 -9.25 -0.29 15.17
C GLY A 61 -10.78 -0.14 15.01
N GLY A 62 -11.45 -1.06 14.31
CA GLY A 62 -12.89 -1.01 14.05
C GLY A 62 -13.29 -0.16 12.84
N GLN A 63 -12.31 0.36 12.10
CA GLN A 63 -12.51 1.08 10.83
C GLN A 63 -11.92 0.28 9.66
N ILE A 64 -12.66 0.21 8.55
CA ILE A 64 -12.17 -0.50 7.36
C ILE A 64 -10.96 0.24 6.80
N ALA A 65 -9.82 -0.44 6.85
CA ALA A 65 -8.55 0.03 6.33
C ALA A 65 -8.45 -0.11 4.80
N GLY A 66 -9.17 -1.05 4.19
CA GLY A 66 -9.25 -1.16 2.73
C GLY A 66 -9.37 -2.60 2.23
N PRO A 67 -9.45 -2.80 0.91
CA PRO A 67 -9.63 -4.11 0.31
C PRO A 67 -8.36 -4.97 0.37
N ILE A 68 -8.57 -6.26 0.59
CA ILE A 68 -7.55 -7.30 0.43
C ILE A 68 -7.81 -8.00 -0.90
N ILE A 69 -6.80 -8.06 -1.77
CA ILE A 69 -6.91 -8.66 -3.11
C ILE A 69 -6.46 -10.12 -3.15
N SER A 70 -5.65 -10.54 -2.17
CA SER A 70 -5.29 -11.94 -1.92
C SER A 70 -5.09 -12.15 -0.43
N LEU A 71 -5.54 -13.29 0.08
CA LEU A 71 -5.47 -13.67 1.48
C LEU A 71 -5.02 -15.13 1.61
N ASP A 72 -4.01 -15.34 2.43
CA ASP A 72 -3.58 -16.65 2.92
C ASP A 72 -3.70 -16.61 4.45
N SER A 73 -4.92 -16.88 4.93
CA SER A 73 -5.26 -16.85 6.35
C SER A 73 -4.75 -18.12 7.04
N GLY A 74 -3.76 -17.95 7.92
CA GLY A 74 -3.37 -18.99 8.87
C GLY A 74 -4.53 -19.27 9.84
N PHE A 75 -4.94 -20.52 9.95
CA PHE A 75 -5.97 -20.92 10.91
C PHE A 75 -5.35 -21.06 12.29
N THR A 76 -6.14 -20.98 13.35
CA THR A 76 -5.62 -21.37 14.66
C THR A 76 -5.40 -22.88 14.67
N SER A 77 -4.13 -23.33 14.76
CA SER A 77 -3.80 -24.75 14.88
C SER A 77 -3.49 -25.13 16.34
N GLY A 78 -4.09 -26.24 16.77
CA GLY A 78 -3.81 -26.85 18.06
C GLY A 78 -2.76 -27.94 17.91
N GLN A 79 -1.70 -27.89 18.71
CA GLN A 79 -0.71 -28.97 18.75
C GLN A 79 -1.33 -30.19 19.44
N VAL A 80 -1.44 -31.32 18.72
CA VAL A 80 -1.89 -32.60 19.29
C VAL A 80 -0.71 -33.33 19.90
N VAL A 81 -0.78 -33.62 21.21
CA VAL A 81 0.21 -34.42 21.92
C VAL A 81 -0.39 -35.78 22.27
N GLU A 82 0.42 -36.82 22.09
CA GLU A 82 0.06 -38.20 22.39
C GLU A 82 0.72 -38.66 23.70
N GLY A 83 -0.06 -39.13 24.66
CA GLY A 83 0.41 -39.74 25.91
C GLY A 83 -0.01 -41.20 26.01
N ARG A 84 0.82 -42.07 26.61
CA ARG A 84 0.47 -43.47 26.84
C ARG A 84 -0.59 -43.61 27.93
N LEU A 85 -1.63 -44.40 27.67
CA LEU A 85 -2.65 -44.79 28.66
C LEU A 85 -2.26 -46.12 29.30
N GLY A 86 -1.41 -46.09 30.33
CA GLY A 86 -1.02 -47.29 31.08
C GLY A 86 -0.47 -48.39 30.17
N GLN A 87 -1.06 -49.59 30.23
CA GLN A 87 -0.69 -50.75 29.38
C GLN A 87 -1.50 -50.85 28.06
N SER A 88 -2.33 -49.86 27.74
CA SER A 88 -3.11 -49.87 26.49
C SER A 88 -2.22 -49.63 25.27
N LEU A 89 -2.48 -50.35 24.18
CA LEU A 89 -1.84 -50.14 22.87
C LEU A 89 -2.28 -48.84 22.19
N SER A 90 -3.30 -48.14 22.73
CA SER A 90 -3.80 -46.86 22.21
C SER A 90 -3.25 -45.67 22.98
N SER A 91 -2.81 -44.64 22.25
CA SER A 91 -2.38 -43.35 22.82
C SER A 91 -3.57 -42.44 23.12
N LYS A 92 -3.55 -41.75 24.28
CA LYS A 92 -4.43 -40.61 24.57
C LYS A 92 -3.94 -39.39 23.82
N LYS A 93 -4.80 -38.78 23.01
CA LYS A 93 -4.51 -37.51 22.35
C LYS A 93 -5.16 -36.36 23.10
N HIS A 94 -4.45 -35.27 23.28
CA HIS A 94 -5.01 -34.01 23.80
C HIS A 94 -4.30 -32.82 23.15
N LEU A 95 -4.95 -31.65 23.18
CA LEU A 95 -4.34 -30.41 22.70
C LEU A 95 -3.40 -29.86 23.78
N ALA A 96 -2.16 -29.58 23.40
CA ALA A 96 -1.16 -29.04 24.31
C ALA A 96 -1.08 -27.51 24.28
N THR A 97 -0.89 -26.91 23.10
CA THR A 97 -0.79 -25.46 22.94
C THR A 97 -1.55 -25.03 21.68
N ILE A 98 -2.26 -23.92 21.78
CA ILE A 98 -2.89 -23.24 20.66
C ILE A 98 -1.89 -22.17 20.17
N VAL A 99 -1.40 -22.31 18.95
CA VAL A 99 -0.43 -21.34 18.37
C VAL A 99 -1.17 -20.49 17.33
N PRO A 100 -1.19 -19.15 17.47
CA PRO A 100 -1.71 -18.29 16.42
C PRO A 100 -0.82 -18.41 15.18
N GLU A 101 -1.42 -18.79 14.05
CA GLU A 101 -0.73 -18.79 12.77
C GLU A 101 -0.61 -17.36 12.22
N ASP A 102 0.42 -17.17 11.42
CA ASP A 102 0.66 -15.92 10.70
C ASP A 102 -0.38 -15.81 9.57
N VAL A 103 -0.80 -14.59 9.26
CA VAL A 103 -1.62 -14.32 8.07
C VAL A 103 -0.82 -13.56 7.05
N PHE A 104 -0.96 -13.92 5.78
CA PHE A 104 -0.43 -13.14 4.67
C PHE A 104 -1.58 -12.51 3.89
N LEU A 105 -1.45 -11.22 3.58
CA LEU A 105 -2.42 -10.47 2.80
C LEU A 105 -1.74 -9.61 1.75
N GLU A 106 -2.44 -9.38 0.65
CA GLU A 106 -2.03 -8.44 -0.39
C GLU A 106 -3.04 -7.31 -0.52
N CYS A 107 -2.54 -6.10 -0.66
CA CYS A 107 -3.33 -4.89 -0.84
C CYS A 107 -2.70 -3.96 -1.89
N ARG A 108 -3.45 -2.96 -2.32
CA ARG A 108 -3.00 -1.97 -3.32
C ARG A 108 -2.77 -0.60 -2.69
N ASN A 109 -2.73 0.44 -3.52
CA ASN A 109 -2.53 1.83 -3.16
C ASN A 109 -3.78 2.54 -2.60
N ASN A 110 -4.83 1.80 -2.25
CA ASN A 110 -6.13 2.32 -1.81
C ASN A 110 -6.48 1.92 -0.37
N MET A 111 -5.46 1.74 0.46
CA MET A 111 -5.62 1.54 1.90
C MET A 111 -5.69 2.90 2.61
N THR A 112 -6.14 2.90 3.87
CA THR A 112 -6.19 4.10 4.71
C THR A 112 -4.79 4.57 5.09
N LYS A 113 -4.70 5.84 5.50
CA LYS A 113 -3.47 6.43 6.06
C LYS A 113 -2.93 5.62 7.25
N ASP A 114 -3.80 5.15 8.15
CA ASP A 114 -3.38 4.40 9.35
C ASP A 114 -2.68 3.08 8.99
N PHE A 115 -3.12 2.43 7.91
CA PHE A 115 -2.46 1.24 7.39
C PHE A 115 -1.03 1.55 6.90
N TYR A 116 -0.82 2.60 6.12
CA TYR A 116 0.52 2.95 5.65
C TYR A 116 1.42 3.50 6.75
N LEU A 117 0.85 4.21 7.74
CA LEU A 117 1.59 4.61 8.94
C LEU A 117 2.07 3.38 9.72
N TRP A 118 1.28 2.32 9.80
CA TRP A 118 1.70 1.07 10.42
C TRP A 118 2.92 0.46 9.72
N ILE A 119 2.91 0.42 8.38
CA ILE A 119 4.07 -0.01 7.58
C ILE A 119 5.27 0.92 7.82
N GLN A 120 5.08 2.24 7.73
CA GLN A 120 6.15 3.22 7.93
C GLN A 120 6.82 3.06 9.30
N GLN A 121 6.04 2.91 10.36
CA GLN A 121 6.54 2.70 11.72
C GLN A 121 7.29 1.36 11.86
N ALA A 122 6.83 0.28 11.22
CA ALA A 122 7.51 -1.00 11.22
C ALA A 122 8.88 -0.92 10.52
N LEU A 123 8.92 -0.33 9.32
CA LEU A 123 10.16 -0.07 8.58
C LEU A 123 11.08 0.91 9.33
N GLY A 124 10.51 1.82 10.11
CA GLY A 124 11.23 2.78 10.97
C GLY A 124 11.65 2.22 12.33
N GLU A 125 11.69 0.90 12.49
CA GLU A 125 12.21 0.19 13.68
C GLU A 125 11.38 0.37 14.97
N GLN A 126 10.13 0.83 14.85
CA GLN A 126 9.28 1.08 16.03
C GLN A 126 8.44 -0.16 16.45
N ALA A 127 8.45 -1.23 15.65
CA ALA A 127 7.71 -2.49 15.88
C ALA A 127 6.27 -2.32 16.44
N PRO A 128 5.44 -1.45 15.84
CA PRO A 128 4.09 -1.14 16.35
C PRO A 128 3.17 -2.36 16.32
N LYS A 129 2.43 -2.56 17.42
CA LYS A 129 1.35 -3.55 17.51
C LYS A 129 0.03 -2.92 17.07
N ARG A 130 -0.78 -3.65 16.29
CA ARG A 130 -2.14 -3.23 15.92
C ARG A 130 -3.15 -4.35 16.09
N SER A 131 -4.36 -3.97 16.49
CA SER A 131 -5.51 -4.86 16.57
C SER A 131 -6.51 -4.51 15.47
N GLY A 132 -7.21 -5.51 14.97
CA GLY A 132 -8.05 -5.34 13.80
C GLY A 132 -8.80 -6.61 13.45
N GLY A 133 -9.23 -6.71 12.21
CA GLY A 133 -9.89 -7.91 11.71
C GLY A 133 -9.79 -8.06 10.20
N ILE A 134 -10.05 -9.27 9.76
CA ILE A 134 -10.22 -9.62 8.36
C ILE A 134 -11.69 -9.91 8.15
N LEU A 135 -12.32 -9.12 7.29
CA LEU A 135 -13.75 -9.19 6.99
C LEU A 135 -13.96 -9.96 5.70
N THR A 136 -14.80 -10.99 5.75
CA THR A 136 -15.25 -11.74 4.57
C THR A 136 -16.66 -11.28 4.23
N MET A 137 -16.88 -10.85 2.99
CA MET A 137 -18.17 -10.33 2.54
C MET A 137 -18.62 -10.97 1.23
N SER A 138 -19.93 -11.03 1.02
CA SER A 138 -20.50 -11.37 -0.28
C SER A 138 -20.29 -10.25 -1.30
N MET A 139 -20.56 -10.53 -2.57
CA MET A 139 -20.62 -9.47 -3.60
C MET A 139 -21.72 -8.44 -3.36
N GLY A 140 -22.71 -8.71 -2.49
CA GLY A 140 -23.71 -7.72 -2.06
C GLY A 140 -23.28 -6.88 -0.86
N ASN A 141 -22.00 -6.90 -0.47
CA ASN A 141 -21.46 -6.25 0.74
C ASN A 141 -22.10 -6.74 2.06
N GLN A 142 -22.68 -7.94 2.05
CA GLN A 142 -23.16 -8.60 3.27
C GLN A 142 -21.96 -9.19 4.02
N LEU A 143 -21.79 -8.85 5.30
CA LEU A 143 -20.76 -9.47 6.13
C LEU A 143 -21.10 -10.95 6.37
N LEU A 144 -20.20 -11.83 5.94
CA LEU A 144 -20.32 -13.28 6.11
C LEU A 144 -19.62 -13.72 7.40
N ASP A 145 -18.42 -13.18 7.66
CA ASP A 145 -17.66 -13.42 8.89
C ASP A 145 -16.59 -12.36 9.12
N ARG A 146 -16.05 -12.38 10.34
CA ARG A 146 -15.00 -11.50 10.83
C ARG A 146 -14.00 -12.31 11.65
N GLN A 147 -12.76 -12.34 11.19
CA GLN A 147 -11.62 -12.90 11.92
C GLN A 147 -10.85 -11.76 12.58
N MET A 148 -11.04 -11.57 13.88
CA MET A 148 -10.39 -10.50 14.64
C MET A 148 -9.03 -10.95 15.15
N PHE A 149 -8.04 -10.06 15.06
CA PHE A 149 -6.72 -10.25 15.65
C PHE A 149 -6.40 -9.16 16.67
N THR A 150 -5.62 -9.53 17.68
CA THR A 150 -5.13 -8.60 18.70
C THR A 150 -3.61 -8.52 18.71
N ASP A 151 -3.08 -7.33 19.01
CA ASP A 151 -1.66 -7.03 19.20
C ASP A 151 -0.76 -7.62 18.10
N ALA A 152 -1.17 -7.50 16.83
CA ALA A 152 -0.42 -8.04 15.71
C ALA A 152 0.81 -7.20 15.37
N PHE A 153 1.91 -7.89 15.08
CA PHE A 153 3.11 -7.32 14.48
C PHE A 153 3.08 -7.51 12.96
N ILE A 154 3.68 -6.58 12.22
CA ILE A 154 4.10 -6.84 10.84
C ILE A 154 5.45 -7.56 10.90
N THR A 155 5.53 -8.78 10.35
CA THR A 155 6.76 -9.58 10.32
C THR A 155 7.40 -9.65 8.94
N GLU A 156 6.66 -9.32 7.89
CA GLU A 156 7.15 -9.24 6.51
C GLU A 156 6.42 -8.12 5.77
N VAL A 157 7.15 -7.27 5.05
CA VAL A 157 6.60 -6.34 4.07
C VAL A 157 7.28 -6.63 2.74
N THR A 158 6.47 -6.89 1.71
CA THR A 158 6.95 -7.15 0.35
C THR A 158 6.49 -6.05 -0.58
N PHE A 159 7.44 -5.31 -1.14
CA PHE A 159 7.21 -4.42 -2.27
C PHE A 159 7.45 -5.20 -3.58
N PRO A 160 6.65 -4.93 -4.62
CA PRO A 160 6.63 -5.76 -5.82
C PRO A 160 7.92 -5.58 -6.63
N ALA A 161 8.29 -6.61 -7.39
CA ALA A 161 9.29 -6.45 -8.45
C ALA A 161 8.77 -5.48 -9.53
N LEU A 162 9.68 -4.74 -10.14
CA LEU A 162 9.39 -3.67 -11.09
C LEU A 162 10.07 -3.94 -12.41
N ASP A 163 9.36 -3.69 -13.51
CA ASP A 163 9.86 -3.90 -14.87
C ASP A 163 9.18 -2.91 -15.81
N ARG A 164 9.96 -2.11 -16.53
CA ARG A 164 9.48 -1.07 -17.46
C ARG A 164 8.53 -1.58 -18.53
N THR A 165 8.59 -2.88 -18.84
CA THR A 165 7.74 -3.52 -19.86
C THR A 165 6.47 -4.14 -19.27
N SER A 166 6.33 -4.16 -17.96
CA SER A 166 5.23 -4.86 -17.29
C SER A 166 3.92 -4.08 -17.36
N THR A 167 2.83 -4.81 -17.58
CA THR A 167 1.46 -4.32 -17.50
C THR A 167 0.75 -4.78 -16.22
N ILE A 168 1.49 -5.43 -15.32
CA ILE A 168 0.96 -5.98 -14.08
C ILE A 168 0.67 -4.85 -13.09
N GLN A 169 -0.51 -4.91 -12.46
CA GLN A 169 -0.85 -4.02 -11.34
C GLN A 169 -0.01 -4.38 -10.12
N ALA A 170 0.62 -3.38 -9.53
CA ALA A 170 1.44 -3.54 -8.34
C ALA A 170 0.58 -3.74 -7.08
N SER A 171 1.13 -4.48 -6.12
CA SER A 171 0.55 -4.74 -4.79
C SER A 171 1.65 -4.80 -3.73
N ILE A 172 1.28 -4.52 -2.47
CA ILE A 172 2.13 -4.74 -1.30
C ILE A 172 1.65 -6.01 -0.61
N GLY A 173 2.59 -6.91 -0.30
CA GLY A 173 2.34 -8.08 0.54
C GLY A 173 2.70 -7.80 1.99
N LEU A 174 1.86 -8.21 2.94
CA LEU A 174 2.13 -8.11 4.37
C LEU A 174 1.95 -9.47 5.02
N LYS A 175 2.88 -9.82 5.91
CA LYS A 175 2.71 -10.94 6.84
C LYS A 175 2.51 -10.39 8.24
N LEU A 176 1.44 -10.80 8.90
CA LEU A 176 1.09 -10.38 10.25
C LEU A 176 1.27 -11.55 11.21
N LYS A 177 1.85 -11.27 12.38
CA LYS A 177 1.89 -12.18 13.53
C LYS A 177 0.98 -11.64 14.63
N PRO A 178 -0.25 -12.13 14.75
CA PRO A 178 -1.15 -11.76 15.83
C PRO A 178 -0.80 -12.47 17.13
N ARG A 179 -1.17 -11.85 18.25
CA ARG A 179 -1.09 -12.50 19.57
C ARG A 179 -2.22 -13.52 19.75
N GLN A 180 -3.41 -13.18 19.27
CA GLN A 180 -4.58 -14.03 19.39
C GLN A 180 -5.56 -13.75 18.25
N TRP A 181 -6.29 -14.79 17.86
CA TRP A 181 -7.43 -14.74 16.95
C TRP A 181 -8.76 -14.90 17.70
N SER A 182 -9.81 -14.27 17.19
CA SER A 182 -11.19 -14.59 17.54
C SER A 182 -12.07 -14.53 16.29
N TYR A 183 -13.16 -15.28 16.30
CA TYR A 183 -14.04 -15.42 15.15
C TYR A 183 -15.45 -14.96 15.49
N GLN A 184 -16.06 -14.22 14.58
CA GLN A 184 -17.46 -13.82 14.63
C GLN A 184 -18.13 -14.17 13.30
N SER A 185 -19.20 -14.95 13.36
CA SER A 185 -20.01 -15.30 12.19
C SER A 185 -21.05 -14.22 11.92
N GLY A 186 -21.27 -13.95 10.64
CA GLY A 186 -22.29 -13.04 10.14
C GLY A 186 -22.08 -11.58 10.53
N GLY A 187 -23.02 -10.74 10.09
CA GLY A 187 -23.10 -9.34 10.45
C GLY A 187 -24.07 -8.60 9.56
N SER A 188 -24.23 -7.29 9.78
CA SER A 188 -25.03 -6.43 8.90
C SER A 188 -24.28 -6.12 7.59
N GLN A 189 -24.96 -5.48 6.64
CA GLN A 189 -24.27 -4.90 5.49
C GLN A 189 -23.23 -3.87 5.94
N ILE A 190 -22.05 -3.93 5.32
CA ILE A 190 -20.97 -2.99 5.59
C ILE A 190 -20.72 -2.17 4.32
N ALA A 191 -20.59 -0.85 4.48
CA ALA A 191 -20.14 0.00 3.39
C ALA A 191 -18.70 -0.37 3.03
N PHE A 192 -18.51 -1.06 1.91
CA PHE A 192 -17.18 -1.29 1.38
C PHE A 192 -16.61 0.04 0.87
N PRO A 193 -15.35 0.41 1.19
CA PRO A 193 -14.77 1.63 0.68
C PRO A 193 -14.88 1.65 -0.85
N THR A 194 -15.69 2.59 -1.35
CA THR A 194 -15.85 2.88 -2.76
C THR A 194 -15.25 4.27 -2.97
N GLY A 195 -14.35 4.40 -3.94
CA GLY A 195 -13.75 5.71 -4.26
C GLY A 195 -12.35 5.92 -3.72
N VAL A 196 -11.37 5.27 -4.34
CA VAL A 196 -10.17 5.95 -4.83
C VAL A 196 -9.87 5.27 -6.17
N ASN A 197 -9.56 6.02 -7.23
CA ASN A 197 -9.30 5.44 -8.55
C ASN A 197 -8.22 4.35 -8.45
N LEU A 198 -8.64 3.10 -8.66
CA LEU A 198 -7.84 1.88 -8.54
C LEU A 198 -7.01 1.56 -9.80
N GLY A 199 -7.14 2.39 -10.83
CA GLY A 199 -6.40 2.25 -12.08
C GLY A 199 -5.18 3.15 -12.06
N GLY A 200 -3.99 2.58 -11.85
CA GLY A 200 -2.79 3.31 -12.24
C GLY A 200 -1.47 2.94 -11.59
N TRP A 201 -1.49 2.11 -10.55
CA TRP A 201 -0.25 1.61 -9.97
C TRP A 201 0.24 0.38 -10.74
N LEU A 202 1.05 0.61 -11.76
CA LEU A 202 1.67 -0.45 -12.57
C LEU A 202 3.11 -0.67 -12.12
N SER A 203 3.60 -1.92 -12.21
CA SER A 203 4.99 -2.25 -11.89
C SER A 203 6.01 -1.70 -12.90
N SER A 204 5.56 -1.07 -13.99
CA SER A 204 6.39 -0.34 -14.96
C SER A 204 6.58 1.14 -14.64
N HIS A 205 5.76 1.71 -13.77
CA HIS A 205 5.78 3.13 -13.44
C HIS A 205 6.60 3.37 -12.18
N PHE A 206 7.92 3.49 -12.35
CA PHE A 206 8.83 3.72 -11.24
C PHE A 206 10.01 4.62 -11.62
N ARG A 207 10.70 5.11 -10.60
CA ARG A 207 11.95 5.87 -10.73
C ARG A 207 12.89 5.47 -9.61
N VAL A 208 14.15 5.23 -9.96
CA VAL A 208 15.23 4.98 -9.00
C VAL A 208 16.11 6.21 -8.97
N GLY A 209 16.56 6.60 -7.79
CA GLY A 209 17.61 7.60 -7.59
C GLY A 209 18.68 7.03 -6.67
N ILE A 210 19.96 7.23 -7.02
CA ILE A 210 21.09 6.94 -6.14
C ILE A 210 22.04 8.11 -6.27
N SER A 211 22.43 8.69 -5.13
CA SER A 211 23.26 9.89 -5.08
C SER A 211 24.55 9.72 -5.90
N GLY A 212 24.77 10.60 -6.88
CA GLY A 212 25.94 10.59 -7.77
C GLY A 212 25.90 9.56 -8.90
N LEU A 213 24.78 8.88 -9.12
CA LEU A 213 24.58 7.92 -10.21
C LEU A 213 23.34 8.24 -11.06
N GLU A 214 22.87 9.49 -11.03
CA GLU A 214 21.59 9.94 -11.60
C GLU A 214 21.47 9.60 -13.08
N SER A 215 22.55 9.77 -13.85
CA SER A 215 22.59 9.47 -15.28
C SER A 215 22.38 7.97 -15.58
N ALA A 216 22.95 7.08 -14.77
CA ALA A 216 22.74 5.64 -14.94
C ALA A 216 21.36 5.20 -14.41
N CYS A 217 20.90 5.80 -13.32
CA CYS A 217 19.61 5.49 -12.72
C CYS A 217 18.42 5.74 -13.66
N ALA A 218 18.52 6.75 -14.53
CA ALA A 218 17.51 7.04 -15.56
C ALA A 218 17.29 5.88 -16.54
N HIS A 219 18.26 4.96 -16.67
CA HIS A 219 18.21 3.82 -17.60
C HIS A 219 17.87 2.49 -16.93
N ILE A 220 17.54 2.49 -15.63
CA ILE A 220 17.13 1.26 -14.94
C ILE A 220 15.80 0.75 -15.50
N VAL A 221 15.82 -0.52 -15.93
CA VAL A 221 14.71 -1.20 -16.59
C VAL A 221 13.99 -2.19 -15.67
N LYS A 222 14.68 -2.73 -14.65
CA LYS A 222 14.07 -3.61 -13.65
C LYS A 222 14.61 -3.34 -12.24
N VAL A 223 13.78 -3.62 -11.25
CA VAL A 223 14.14 -3.70 -9.83
C VAL A 223 13.56 -5.01 -9.28
N ASP A 224 14.36 -5.82 -8.60
CA ASP A 224 13.85 -7.04 -7.96
C ASP A 224 12.94 -6.67 -6.76
N SER A 225 12.09 -7.59 -6.32
CA SER A 225 11.21 -7.36 -5.16
C SER A 225 11.99 -7.07 -3.88
N LEU A 226 11.50 -6.14 -3.07
CA LEU A 226 12.08 -5.84 -1.76
C LEU A 226 11.27 -6.55 -0.68
N VAL A 227 11.92 -7.43 0.09
CA VAL A 227 11.28 -8.19 1.18
C VAL A 227 11.95 -7.82 2.50
N TRP A 228 11.31 -6.94 3.24
CA TRP A 228 11.69 -6.60 4.60
C TRP A 228 11.14 -7.62 5.58
N LYS A 229 11.93 -8.04 6.58
CA LYS A 229 11.49 -9.00 7.60
C LYS A 229 11.88 -8.56 9.00
N GLN A 230 11.00 -8.84 9.96
CA GLN A 230 11.28 -8.68 11.38
C GLN A 230 11.12 -10.02 12.10
N SER A 231 12.18 -10.43 12.78
CA SER A 231 12.14 -11.60 13.65
C SER A 231 11.36 -11.25 14.93
N LEU A 232 10.62 -12.22 15.46
CA LEU A 232 9.97 -12.11 16.77
C LEU A 232 10.50 -13.20 17.67
N SER A 233 10.73 -12.86 18.93
CA SER A 233 11.11 -13.81 19.98
C SER A 233 10.03 -13.85 21.04
N MET A 234 9.63 -15.06 21.46
CA MET A 234 8.68 -15.23 22.54
C MET A 234 9.32 -14.75 23.84
N ALA A 235 8.61 -13.90 24.58
CA ALA A 235 9.07 -13.40 25.87
C ALA A 235 9.07 -14.52 26.93
N GLN A 236 9.75 -14.28 28.06
CA GLN A 236 9.83 -15.25 29.15
C GLN A 236 8.46 -15.64 29.73
N ASP A 237 7.47 -14.75 29.65
CA ASP A 237 6.10 -15.01 30.09
C ASP A 237 5.35 -16.02 29.20
N ARG A 238 5.90 -16.39 28.03
CA ARG A 238 5.30 -17.22 26.98
C ARG A 238 3.93 -16.76 26.49
N LEU A 239 3.58 -15.51 26.78
CA LEU A 239 2.29 -14.90 26.47
C LEU A 239 2.44 -13.66 25.58
N SER A 240 3.66 -13.13 25.45
CA SER A 240 3.98 -11.99 24.62
C SER A 240 5.18 -12.23 23.68
N PHE A 241 5.27 -11.42 22.64
CA PHE A 241 6.41 -11.39 21.72
C PHE A 241 7.20 -10.09 21.88
N THR A 242 8.51 -10.20 21.68
CA THR A 242 9.46 -9.09 21.59
C THR A 242 10.01 -9.02 20.17
N SER A 243 10.20 -7.80 19.68
CA SER A 243 10.80 -7.56 18.37
C SER A 243 12.29 -7.92 18.40
N GLY A 244 12.71 -8.74 17.45
CA GLY A 244 14.10 -9.10 17.21
C GLY A 244 14.70 -8.33 16.03
N PRO A 245 15.85 -8.81 15.50
CA PRO A 245 16.56 -8.12 14.44
C PRO A 245 15.72 -8.01 13.16
N ILE A 246 15.94 -6.89 12.47
CA ILE A 246 15.38 -6.58 11.17
C ILE A 246 16.34 -7.07 10.08
N GLN A 247 15.77 -7.66 9.03
CA GLN A 247 16.48 -7.98 7.80
C GLN A 247 16.02 -7.02 6.72
N THR A 248 16.88 -6.07 6.40
CA THR A 248 16.68 -5.11 5.30
C THR A 248 17.04 -5.79 3.97
N PRO A 249 16.21 -5.68 2.92
CA PRO A 249 16.49 -6.30 1.64
C PRO A 249 17.61 -5.57 0.88
N ASN A 250 18.30 -6.30 0.01
CA ASN A 250 19.21 -5.70 -0.96
C ASN A 250 18.42 -4.93 -2.04
N LEU A 251 18.94 -3.78 -2.47
CA LEU A 251 18.46 -3.11 -3.68
C LEU A 251 19.17 -3.75 -4.88
N VAL A 252 18.37 -4.30 -5.79
CA VAL A 252 18.87 -5.00 -6.95
C VAL A 252 18.24 -4.42 -8.21
N VAL A 253 19.07 -3.89 -9.10
CA VAL A 253 18.63 -3.16 -10.30
C VAL A 253 19.23 -3.76 -11.56
N THR A 254 18.50 -3.67 -12.67
CA THR A 254 18.96 -4.08 -14.00
C THR A 254 18.91 -2.90 -14.96
N LEU A 255 19.97 -2.70 -15.73
CA LEU A 255 20.10 -1.64 -16.73
C LEU A 255 20.93 -2.09 -17.95
N PRO A 256 20.84 -1.41 -19.10
CA PRO A 256 21.69 -1.67 -20.26
C PRO A 256 23.17 -1.54 -19.92
N ARG A 257 23.99 -2.50 -20.37
CA ARG A 257 25.44 -2.51 -20.10
C ARG A 257 26.15 -1.24 -20.57
N THR A 258 25.68 -0.65 -21.67
CA THR A 258 26.21 0.61 -22.21
C THR A 258 25.96 1.82 -21.32
N GLN A 259 24.97 1.77 -20.43
CA GLN A 259 24.61 2.84 -19.49
C GLN A 259 25.13 2.59 -18.07
N ALA A 260 25.83 1.47 -17.83
CA ALA A 260 26.30 1.06 -16.51
C ALA A 260 27.68 1.61 -16.13
N GLY A 261 28.23 2.55 -16.90
CA GLY A 261 29.55 3.17 -16.65
C GLY A 261 29.71 3.70 -15.22
N PRO A 262 28.79 4.55 -14.71
CA PRO A 262 28.86 5.07 -13.34
C PRO A 262 28.84 3.97 -12.26
N PHE A 263 28.00 2.94 -12.40
CA PHE A 263 27.99 1.80 -11.49
C PHE A 263 29.28 0.99 -11.56
N THR A 264 29.85 0.83 -12.76
CA THR A 264 31.11 0.11 -12.96
C THR A 264 32.27 0.82 -12.25
N GLU A 265 32.30 2.15 -12.30
CA GLU A 265 33.31 2.94 -11.59
C GLU A 265 33.11 2.85 -10.07
N TRP A 266 31.88 2.96 -9.59
CA TRP A 266 31.59 2.78 -8.17
C TRP A 266 31.99 1.38 -7.69
N PHE A 267 31.67 0.32 -8.45
CA PHE A 267 32.09 -1.05 -8.12
C PHE A 267 33.61 -1.21 -8.07
N LYS A 268 34.35 -0.62 -9.01
CA LYS A 268 35.82 -0.64 -8.99
C LYS A 268 36.37 0.04 -7.75
N GLN A 269 35.90 1.23 -7.41
CA GLN A 269 36.39 1.94 -6.23
C GLN A 269 36.02 1.22 -4.93
N PHE A 270 34.76 0.81 -4.81
CA PHE A 270 34.21 0.26 -3.57
C PHE A 270 34.69 -1.17 -3.32
N VAL A 271 34.52 -2.08 -4.29
CA VAL A 271 34.77 -3.51 -4.11
C VAL A 271 36.22 -3.89 -4.46
N ILE A 272 36.74 -3.37 -5.58
CA ILE A 272 38.07 -3.79 -6.07
C ILE A 272 39.18 -3.03 -5.36
N ASN A 273 39.03 -1.72 -5.17
CA ASN A 273 40.03 -0.87 -4.52
C ASN A 273 39.82 -0.74 -3.01
N GLY A 274 38.76 -1.33 -2.45
CA GLY A 274 38.48 -1.36 -1.02
C GLY A 274 38.09 -0.01 -0.40
N LYS A 275 37.61 0.95 -1.19
CA LYS A 275 37.03 2.21 -0.68
C LYS A 275 35.58 1.97 -0.26
N SER A 276 35.41 1.21 0.81
CA SER A 276 34.12 0.74 1.30
C SER A 276 33.87 1.15 2.75
N SER A 277 34.28 2.37 3.11
CA SER A 277 33.88 2.96 4.40
C SER A 277 32.46 3.50 4.31
N ASP A 278 31.84 3.81 5.46
CA ASP A 278 30.51 4.44 5.53
C ASP A 278 30.42 5.73 4.68
N SER A 279 31.55 6.44 4.50
CA SER A 279 31.60 7.66 3.67
C SER A 279 31.61 7.40 2.15
N ASP A 280 31.91 6.17 1.74
CA ASP A 280 31.90 5.73 0.34
C ASP A 280 30.55 5.11 -0.08
N GLU A 281 29.67 4.88 0.89
CA GLU A 281 28.31 4.43 0.68
C GLU A 281 27.41 5.57 0.20
N ARG A 282 26.28 5.20 -0.41
CA ARG A 282 25.37 6.16 -1.05
C ARG A 282 23.99 6.11 -0.43
N SER A 283 23.26 7.21 -0.51
CA SER A 283 21.81 7.22 -0.27
C SER A 283 21.07 7.01 -1.59
N GLY A 284 19.86 6.45 -1.51
CA GLY A 284 19.02 6.25 -2.68
C GLY A 284 17.53 6.32 -2.37
N SER A 285 16.73 6.28 -3.44
CA SER A 285 15.28 6.28 -3.38
C SER A 285 14.67 5.41 -4.48
N LEU A 286 13.52 4.83 -4.19
CA LEU A 286 12.64 4.16 -5.15
C LEU A 286 11.25 4.78 -5.06
N GLU A 287 10.84 5.43 -6.15
CA GLU A 287 9.53 6.06 -6.30
C GLU A 287 8.64 5.17 -7.17
N PHE A 288 7.43 4.90 -6.69
CA PHE A 288 6.37 4.25 -7.44
C PHE A 288 5.42 5.34 -7.93
N LEU A 289 5.12 5.36 -9.23
CA LEU A 289 4.47 6.49 -9.88
C LEU A 289 3.06 6.14 -10.35
N ALA A 290 2.20 7.16 -10.40
CA ALA A 290 0.90 7.08 -11.05
C ALA A 290 1.05 7.04 -12.59
N PRO A 291 -0.06 6.85 -13.36
CA PRO A 291 0.00 6.81 -14.82
C PRO A 291 0.54 8.08 -15.49
N ASP A 292 0.45 9.22 -14.82
CA ASP A 292 1.04 10.47 -15.29
C ASP A 292 2.57 10.48 -15.25
N GLN A 293 3.19 9.48 -14.60
CA GLN A 293 4.63 9.35 -14.36
C GLN A 293 5.26 10.56 -13.65
N GLN A 294 4.43 11.37 -12.97
CA GLN A 294 4.84 12.54 -12.20
C GLN A 294 4.40 12.42 -10.74
N THR A 295 3.17 11.97 -10.49
CA THR A 295 2.64 11.80 -9.15
C THR A 295 3.29 10.60 -8.48
N VAL A 296 3.98 10.85 -7.37
CA VAL A 296 4.56 9.80 -6.52
C VAL A 296 3.45 9.18 -5.67
N LEU A 297 3.21 7.88 -5.85
CA LEU A 297 2.30 7.10 -5.03
C LEU A 297 2.98 6.65 -3.75
N PHE A 298 4.19 6.12 -3.88
CA PHE A 298 5.01 5.68 -2.76
C PHE A 298 6.46 6.08 -2.97
N LYS A 299 7.16 6.41 -1.89
CA LYS A 299 8.61 6.64 -1.89
C LYS A 299 9.28 5.84 -0.79
N LEU A 300 10.20 4.99 -1.21
CA LEU A 300 11.14 4.29 -0.33
C LEU A 300 12.47 5.01 -0.38
N ASN A 301 13.07 5.26 0.78
CA ASN A 301 14.44 5.75 0.90
C ASN A 301 15.34 4.65 1.45
N PHE A 302 16.55 4.59 0.91
CA PHE A 302 17.62 3.69 1.31
C PHE A 302 18.78 4.52 1.83
N GLU A 303 19.34 4.14 2.96
CA GLU A 303 20.58 4.73 3.50
C GLU A 303 21.67 3.65 3.56
N HIS A 304 22.93 4.08 3.48
CA HIS A 304 24.10 3.20 3.53
C HIS A 304 24.04 2.10 2.45
N LEU A 305 23.81 2.52 1.19
CA LEU A 305 23.90 1.62 0.04
C LEU A 305 25.36 1.33 -0.27
N GLY A 306 25.77 0.08 -0.18
CA GLY A 306 27.06 -0.41 -0.65
C GLY A 306 26.90 -1.40 -1.81
N ILE A 307 27.55 -1.12 -2.93
CA ILE A 307 27.59 -2.03 -4.08
C ILE A 307 28.50 -3.22 -3.79
N PHE A 308 28.03 -4.44 -3.99
CA PHE A 308 28.84 -5.64 -3.71
C PHE A 308 28.93 -6.60 -4.89
N ARG A 309 28.08 -6.44 -5.91
CA ARG A 309 28.11 -7.31 -7.10
C ARG A 309 27.57 -6.63 -8.35
N MET A 310 28.26 -6.87 -9.45
CA MET A 310 27.78 -6.60 -10.81
C MET A 310 27.94 -7.86 -11.65
N SER A 311 26.89 -8.28 -12.34
CA SER A 311 26.92 -9.46 -13.20
C SER A 311 26.26 -9.21 -14.56
N PRO A 312 26.89 -9.59 -15.68
CA PRO A 312 26.27 -9.49 -16.98
C PRO A 312 25.08 -10.45 -17.06
N ILE A 313 23.98 -9.99 -17.66
CA ILE A 313 22.87 -10.86 -18.05
C ILE A 313 23.08 -11.14 -19.54
N PRO A 314 23.31 -12.40 -19.94
CA PRO A 314 23.45 -12.75 -21.35
C PRO A 314 22.20 -12.32 -22.14
N PRO A 315 22.36 -11.79 -23.36
CA PRO A 315 21.22 -11.49 -24.21
C PRO A 315 20.43 -12.78 -24.51
N SER A 316 19.11 -12.67 -24.51
CA SER A 316 18.23 -13.76 -24.95
C SER A 316 17.82 -13.54 -26.42
N PRO A 317 17.35 -14.58 -27.13
CA PRO A 317 16.80 -14.40 -28.48
C PRO A 317 15.69 -13.34 -28.57
N THR A 318 14.98 -13.13 -27.46
CA THR A 318 13.90 -12.14 -27.31
C THR A 318 14.36 -10.79 -26.79
N ASN A 319 15.61 -10.65 -26.34
CA ASN A 319 16.16 -9.40 -25.82
C ASN A 319 17.65 -9.28 -26.17
N ALA A 320 17.91 -8.67 -27.33
CA ALA A 320 19.26 -8.54 -27.88
C ALA A 320 20.15 -7.54 -27.14
N THR A 321 19.57 -6.66 -26.30
CA THR A 321 20.33 -5.66 -25.56
C THR A 321 21.08 -6.32 -24.39
N PRO A 322 22.42 -6.25 -24.33
CA PRO A 322 23.16 -6.74 -23.17
C PRO A 322 22.80 -5.95 -21.91
N LEU A 323 22.36 -6.64 -20.87
CA LEU A 323 22.00 -6.04 -19.60
C LEU A 323 23.05 -6.37 -18.53
N VAL A 324 23.06 -5.60 -17.45
CA VAL A 324 23.83 -5.90 -16.24
C VAL A 324 22.90 -5.83 -15.03
N LYS A 325 23.06 -6.80 -14.12
CA LYS A 325 22.44 -6.83 -12.80
C LYS A 325 23.42 -6.22 -11.80
N VAL A 326 22.96 -5.24 -11.03
CA VAL A 326 23.72 -4.58 -9.98
C VAL A 326 23.04 -4.84 -8.65
N GLU A 327 23.80 -5.32 -7.67
CA GLU A 327 23.31 -5.69 -6.35
C GLU A 327 24.01 -4.84 -5.29
N MET A 328 23.19 -4.22 -4.44
CA MET A 328 23.62 -3.33 -3.35
C MET A 328 22.92 -3.76 -2.06
N TYR A 329 23.65 -3.83 -0.95
CA TYR A 329 23.01 -3.92 0.36
C TYR A 329 22.52 -2.52 0.76
N CYS A 330 21.57 -2.45 1.69
CA CYS A 330 21.27 -1.22 2.43
C CYS A 330 21.05 -1.57 3.90
N GLU A 331 21.38 -0.64 4.78
CA GLU A 331 21.20 -0.85 6.22
C GLU A 331 19.78 -0.51 6.64
N THR A 332 19.23 0.57 6.08
CA THR A 332 17.87 1.04 6.38
C THR A 332 17.02 1.22 5.13
N LEU A 333 15.74 0.88 5.30
CA LEU A 333 14.68 1.07 4.32
C LEU A 333 13.54 1.82 4.98
N ARG A 334 13.20 3.01 4.48
CA ARG A 334 12.13 3.85 5.05
C ARG A 334 11.05 4.14 4.02
N LEU A 335 9.79 3.94 4.40
CA LEU A 335 8.65 4.46 3.65
C LEU A 335 8.44 5.92 4.05
N THR A 336 8.64 6.86 3.12
CA THR A 336 8.60 8.31 3.39
C THR A 336 7.44 9.03 2.72
N GLU A 337 6.96 8.49 1.60
CA GLU A 337 5.71 8.94 0.96
C GLU A 337 4.84 7.71 0.67
N PHE A 338 3.53 7.89 0.82
CA PHE A 338 2.52 6.87 0.56
C PHE A 338 1.19 7.56 0.24
N PRO A 339 0.23 6.88 -0.39
CA PRO A 339 -1.08 7.43 -0.63
C PRO A 339 -1.72 7.72 0.73
N SER A 340 -1.77 8.98 1.11
CA SER A 340 -2.76 9.40 2.07
C SER A 340 -3.98 9.76 1.24
N PRO A 341 -5.02 8.90 1.16
CA PRO A 341 -6.32 9.52 1.01
C PRO A 341 -6.38 10.53 2.16
N GLY A 342 -6.56 11.82 1.85
CA GLY A 342 -7.11 12.72 2.86
C GLY A 342 -8.31 12.00 3.49
N PRO A 343 -8.60 12.20 4.79
CA PRO A 343 -9.71 11.50 5.46
C PRO A 343 -10.88 11.47 4.49
N ALA A 344 -11.35 10.26 4.15
CA ALA A 344 -12.26 9.97 3.02
C ALA A 344 -13.06 11.22 2.72
N GLN A 345 -12.70 11.96 1.65
CA GLN A 345 -13.17 13.33 1.46
C GLN A 345 -14.66 13.31 1.71
N THR A 346 -15.10 13.86 2.85
CA THR A 346 -16.51 13.99 3.09
C THR A 346 -16.99 14.78 1.89
N PRO A 347 -17.95 14.27 1.10
CA PRO A 347 -18.39 14.98 -0.09
C PRO A 347 -18.57 16.43 0.29
N LEU A 348 -17.87 17.33 -0.41
CA LEU A 348 -17.92 18.75 -0.09
C LEU A 348 -19.40 19.13 0.02
N THR A 349 -19.79 19.67 1.17
CA THR A 349 -21.17 20.11 1.41
C THR A 349 -21.25 21.63 1.27
N PRO A 350 -22.41 22.18 0.88
CA PRO A 350 -22.60 23.64 0.85
C PRO A 350 -22.24 24.32 2.18
N ALA A 351 -22.50 23.65 3.31
CA ALA A 351 -22.17 24.11 4.65
C ALA A 351 -20.67 24.43 4.83
N MET A 352 -19.77 23.66 4.20
CA MET A 352 -18.33 23.86 4.30
C MET A 352 -17.86 25.16 3.64
N VAL A 353 -18.63 25.67 2.68
CA VAL A 353 -18.33 26.87 1.90
C VAL A 353 -18.88 28.16 2.55
N LEU A 354 -19.70 28.03 3.60
CA LEU A 354 -20.24 29.18 4.30
C LEU A 354 -19.15 29.86 5.13
N GLY A 355 -19.17 31.19 5.16
CA GLY A 355 -18.23 31.97 5.97
C GLY A 355 -17.89 33.33 5.38
N VAL A 356 -16.98 34.03 6.06
CA VAL A 356 -16.43 35.31 5.63
C VAL A 356 -15.14 35.07 4.87
N TYR A 357 -14.95 35.79 3.78
CA TYR A 357 -13.80 35.68 2.89
C TYR A 357 -13.20 37.05 2.62
N ARG A 358 -11.88 37.07 2.48
CA ARG A 358 -11.09 38.29 2.31
C ARG A 358 -10.07 38.13 1.20
N HIS A 359 -10.07 39.05 0.24
CA HIS A 359 -9.02 39.17 -0.77
C HIS A 359 -7.69 39.59 -0.12
N ASN A 360 -6.57 39.05 -0.59
CA ASN A 360 -5.25 39.48 -0.13
C ASN A 360 -4.46 40.16 -1.28
N PRO A 361 -4.12 41.46 -1.19
CA PRO A 361 -4.48 42.42 -0.15
C PRO A 361 -5.93 42.95 -0.30
N VAL A 362 -6.52 43.43 0.79
CA VAL A 362 -7.81 44.15 0.76
C VAL A 362 -7.58 45.56 0.24
N GLN A 363 -8.32 45.96 -0.79
CA GLN A 363 -8.17 47.30 -1.40
C GLN A 363 -9.42 48.15 -1.25
N ASN A 364 -10.61 47.54 -1.17
CA ASN A 364 -11.89 48.24 -1.05
C ASN A 364 -12.97 47.32 -0.45
N ALA A 365 -14.18 47.84 -0.28
CA ALA A 365 -15.32 47.09 0.28
C ALA A 365 -15.84 45.93 -0.61
N TRP A 366 -15.37 45.79 -1.85
CA TRP A 366 -15.68 44.63 -2.69
C TRP A 366 -14.80 43.41 -2.39
N HIS A 367 -13.66 43.62 -1.73
CA HIS A 367 -12.64 42.60 -1.44
C HIS A 367 -12.93 41.79 -0.18
N GLU A 368 -14.00 42.11 0.54
CA GLU A 368 -14.46 41.37 1.70
C GLU A 368 -15.94 41.05 1.55
N GLY A 369 -16.33 39.82 1.86
CA GLY A 369 -17.72 39.41 1.78
C GLY A 369 -17.97 38.06 2.43
N SER A 370 -19.21 37.63 2.43
CA SER A 370 -19.64 36.36 3.01
C SER A 370 -20.42 35.51 2.01
N ILE A 371 -20.23 34.20 2.11
CA ILE A 371 -21.08 33.21 1.47
C ILE A 371 -22.09 32.69 2.50
N THR A 372 -23.38 32.81 2.18
CA THR A 372 -24.49 32.36 3.03
C THR A 372 -25.38 31.36 2.30
N GLN A 373 -26.08 30.50 3.05
CA GLN A 373 -27.01 29.53 2.50
C GLN A 373 -28.32 30.22 2.05
N GLU A 374 -28.83 29.87 0.88
CA GLU A 374 -30.13 30.32 0.35
C GLU A 374 -30.84 29.14 -0.32
N GLY A 375 -31.65 28.39 0.45
CA GLY A 375 -32.31 27.18 -0.03
C GLY A 375 -31.31 26.11 -0.49
N ALA A 376 -31.45 25.64 -1.73
CA ALA A 376 -30.50 24.70 -2.35
C ALA A 376 -29.25 25.38 -2.96
N THR A 377 -29.18 26.72 -2.91
CA THR A 377 -28.07 27.51 -3.43
C THR A 377 -27.36 28.30 -2.35
N LEU A 378 -26.32 29.03 -2.76
CA LEU A 378 -25.54 29.91 -1.93
C LEU A 378 -25.68 31.34 -2.46
N ARG A 379 -25.34 32.32 -1.62
CA ARG A 379 -25.34 33.74 -1.98
C ARG A 379 -24.05 34.38 -1.48
N TRP A 380 -23.38 35.09 -2.38
CA TRP A 380 -22.28 35.98 -2.01
C TRP A 380 -22.83 37.36 -1.70
N THR A 381 -22.29 38.02 -0.66
CA THR A 381 -22.55 39.43 -0.36
C THR A 381 -21.25 40.09 0.07
N ASN A 382 -20.81 41.14 -0.63
CA ASN A 382 -19.61 41.90 -0.23
C ASN A 382 -19.96 43.08 0.70
N LYS A 383 -18.95 43.68 1.34
CA LYS A 383 -19.14 44.85 2.23
C LYS A 383 -19.66 46.10 1.51
N ALA A 384 -19.54 46.17 0.19
CA ALA A 384 -20.15 47.23 -0.62
C ALA A 384 -21.66 47.03 -0.85
N GLY A 385 -22.23 45.90 -0.41
CA GLY A 385 -23.64 45.56 -0.57
C GLY A 385 -23.99 44.86 -1.89
N ALA A 386 -23.01 44.59 -2.75
CA ALA A 386 -23.25 43.82 -3.97
C ALA A 386 -23.44 42.34 -3.61
N THR A 387 -24.49 41.73 -4.15
CA THR A 387 -24.86 40.34 -3.88
C THR A 387 -25.24 39.61 -5.15
N TRP A 388 -24.86 38.34 -5.25
CA TRP A 388 -25.30 37.47 -6.35
C TRP A 388 -25.36 36.01 -5.94
N ARG A 389 -26.17 35.25 -6.69
CA ARG A 389 -26.40 33.82 -6.49
C ARG A 389 -25.20 32.99 -6.91
N LEU A 390 -24.98 31.91 -6.16
CA LEU A 390 -23.96 30.90 -6.37
C LEU A 390 -24.62 29.50 -6.39
N VAL A 391 -24.41 28.73 -7.46
CA VAL A 391 -24.87 27.33 -7.55
C VAL A 391 -23.70 26.41 -7.22
N PRO A 392 -23.79 25.57 -6.16
CA PRO A 392 -22.71 24.65 -5.82
C PRO A 392 -22.51 23.57 -6.90
N ASP A 393 -21.29 23.48 -7.43
CA ASP A 393 -20.81 22.35 -8.25
C ASP A 393 -19.57 21.77 -7.56
N LEU A 394 -19.82 21.20 -6.38
CA LEU A 394 -18.79 20.80 -5.43
C LEU A 394 -18.02 19.55 -5.89
N ALA A 395 -18.61 18.75 -6.79
CA ALA A 395 -17.91 17.66 -7.47
C ALA A 395 -16.74 18.18 -8.33
N ASN A 396 -16.87 19.39 -8.88
CA ASN A 396 -15.84 20.08 -9.66
C ASN A 396 -15.15 21.20 -8.85
N GLN A 397 -15.30 21.21 -7.52
CA GLN A 397 -14.67 22.17 -6.61
C GLN A 397 -14.92 23.64 -6.98
N ARG A 398 -16.14 23.98 -7.39
CA ARG A 398 -16.49 25.34 -7.79
C ARG A 398 -17.91 25.74 -7.38
N LEU A 399 -18.15 27.05 -7.36
CA LEU A 399 -19.47 27.64 -7.24
C LEU A 399 -19.76 28.44 -8.50
N LEU A 400 -20.81 28.09 -9.23
CA LEU A 400 -21.19 28.77 -10.46
C LEU A 400 -21.86 30.10 -10.11
N ALA A 401 -21.32 31.18 -10.66
CA ALA A 401 -21.80 32.56 -10.54
C ALA A 401 -22.39 33.04 -11.89
N GLU A 402 -23.14 32.18 -12.57
CA GLU A 402 -23.71 32.44 -13.90
C GLU A 402 -25.06 33.17 -13.85
N GLY A 403 -25.52 33.55 -12.65
CA GLY A 403 -26.75 34.30 -12.47
C GLY A 403 -26.68 35.71 -13.09
N PRO A 404 -27.82 36.27 -13.56
CA PRO A 404 -27.88 37.61 -14.14
C PRO A 404 -27.54 38.72 -13.13
N ASP A 405 -27.51 38.38 -11.84
CA ASP A 405 -27.16 39.24 -10.72
C ASP A 405 -25.64 39.36 -10.48
N ASN A 406 -24.80 38.55 -11.14
CA ASN A 406 -23.35 38.68 -11.04
C ASN A 406 -22.83 39.86 -11.89
N PRO A 407 -22.31 40.94 -11.29
CA PRO A 407 -21.82 42.11 -12.02
C PRO A 407 -20.57 41.82 -12.88
N TYR A 408 -19.90 40.69 -12.64
CA TYR A 408 -18.70 40.27 -13.36
C TYR A 408 -18.94 39.29 -14.50
N ALA A 409 -20.19 38.88 -14.74
CA ALA A 409 -20.53 37.92 -15.79
C ALA A 409 -20.10 38.42 -17.19
N GLN A 410 -20.24 39.72 -17.44
CA GLN A 410 -19.81 40.40 -18.67
C GLN A 410 -18.29 40.42 -18.87
N TYR A 411 -17.51 40.32 -17.78
CA TYR A 411 -16.06 40.26 -17.79
C TYR A 411 -15.53 38.82 -17.74
N GLY A 412 -16.39 37.83 -17.99
CA GLY A 412 -16.02 36.41 -18.05
C GLY A 412 -15.81 35.72 -16.69
N SER A 413 -15.98 36.41 -15.56
CA SER A 413 -15.83 35.82 -14.23
C SER A 413 -17.14 35.19 -13.78
N LYS A 414 -17.29 33.90 -14.10
CA LYS A 414 -18.54 33.14 -13.94
C LYS A 414 -18.50 32.03 -12.90
N GLU A 415 -17.38 31.82 -12.22
CA GLU A 415 -17.23 30.76 -11.23
C GLU A 415 -16.24 31.15 -10.12
N PHE A 416 -16.55 30.74 -8.89
CA PHE A 416 -15.62 30.79 -7.76
C PHE A 416 -14.93 29.43 -7.71
N LYS A 417 -13.63 29.39 -7.98
CA LYS A 417 -12.84 28.15 -7.92
C LYS A 417 -12.38 27.93 -6.48
N LEU A 418 -12.84 26.87 -5.82
CA LEU A 418 -12.47 26.61 -4.44
C LEU A 418 -10.98 26.28 -4.34
N ILE A 419 -10.31 26.85 -3.34
CA ILE A 419 -8.92 26.59 -3.02
C ILE A 419 -8.91 25.64 -1.83
N MET A 420 -8.31 24.47 -2.02
CA MET A 420 -8.26 23.39 -1.05
C MET A 420 -6.89 23.33 -0.37
N GLU A 421 -6.86 23.06 0.93
CA GLU A 421 -5.63 22.79 1.69
C GLU A 421 -5.91 21.69 2.72
N ASN A 422 -5.14 20.60 2.67
CA ASN A 422 -5.28 19.45 3.57
C ASN A 422 -6.72 18.89 3.67
N GLY A 423 -7.50 18.96 2.59
CA GLY A 423 -8.90 18.50 2.55
C GLY A 423 -9.94 19.51 3.04
N PHE A 424 -9.54 20.72 3.42
CA PHE A 424 -10.43 21.80 3.85
C PHE A 424 -10.47 22.94 2.81
N ILE A 425 -11.58 23.68 2.78
CA ILE A 425 -11.71 24.90 1.96
C ILE A 425 -10.91 26.01 2.62
N LYS A 426 -9.78 26.37 2.02
CA LYS A 426 -8.94 27.51 2.40
C LYS A 426 -9.52 28.83 1.90
N GLY A 427 -10.19 28.81 0.75
CA GLY A 427 -10.63 30.02 0.07
C GLY A 427 -11.25 29.75 -1.28
N PHE A 428 -11.29 30.77 -2.14
CA PHE A 428 -11.63 30.65 -3.55
C PHE A 428 -10.87 31.67 -4.41
N ALA A 429 -10.73 31.38 -5.70
CA ALA A 429 -10.27 32.32 -6.71
C ALA A 429 -11.46 32.84 -7.53
N PHE A 430 -11.49 34.15 -7.77
CA PHE A 430 -12.53 34.82 -8.56
C PHE A 430 -12.00 36.13 -9.14
N GLY A 431 -12.31 36.42 -10.42
CA GLY A 431 -11.94 37.69 -11.05
C GLY A 431 -10.43 37.97 -11.13
N GLY A 432 -9.60 36.92 -11.16
CA GLY A 432 -8.14 37.03 -11.13
C GLY A 432 -7.53 37.24 -9.73
N GLY A 433 -8.37 37.34 -8.70
CA GLY A 433 -7.95 37.49 -7.30
C GLY A 433 -8.21 36.25 -6.45
N THR A 434 -7.56 36.20 -5.29
CA THR A 434 -7.67 35.10 -4.31
C THR A 434 -8.31 35.60 -3.02
N TYR A 435 -9.36 34.92 -2.58
CA TYR A 435 -10.13 35.22 -1.38
C TYR A 435 -9.93 34.09 -0.37
N LEU A 436 -9.37 34.40 0.79
CA LEU A 436 -9.12 33.43 1.86
C LEU A 436 -10.24 33.47 2.89
N LYS A 437 -10.68 32.29 3.32
CA LYS A 437 -11.66 32.13 4.40
C LYS A 437 -11.05 32.66 5.71
N GLN A 438 -11.85 33.39 6.48
CA GLN A 438 -11.44 33.95 7.79
C GLN A 438 -11.77 33.01 8.94
#